data_AF-A0A3B8SRR6-F1
#
_entry.id   AF-A0A3B8SRR6-F1
#
_cell.length_a   1.000
_cell.length_b   1.000
_cell.length_c   1.000
_cell.angle_alpha   90.00
_cell.angle_beta   90.00
_cell.angle_gamma   90.00
#
_symmetry.space_group_name_H-M   'P 1'
#
loop_
_entity.id
_entity.type
_entity.pdbx_description
1 polymer ?
#
loop_
_entity_poly.entity_id
_entity_poly.type
_entity_poly.pdbx_seq_one_letter_code
_entity_poly.pdbx_strand_id
1 'polypeptide(L)'
;MNDQLSTLSRQWNQSLRTLFERDSDRGSRYVAEGAGLRLDYSKHWIDDAVLQALLRLLDECQFSGQRANLFSGERINSTENRAVLHAA
;
A
#
# COMPACT_ATOMS: atom_id res chain seq x y z
N MET A 1 -3.68 -12.79 11.66
CA MET A 1 -2.77 -12.02 10.77
C MET A 1 -3.19 -12.33 9.35
N ASN A 2 -3.46 -11.30 8.52
CA ASN A 2 -4.34 -11.36 7.35
C ASN A 2 -4.08 -12.61 6.45
N ASP A 3 -5.04 -13.54 6.47
CA ASP A 3 -4.91 -14.90 5.92
C ASP A 3 -4.68 -14.88 4.39
N GLN A 4 -5.24 -13.88 3.72
CA GLN A 4 -5.18 -13.76 2.28
C GLN A 4 -3.78 -13.37 1.75
N LEU A 5 -3.13 -12.36 2.34
CA LEU A 5 -1.78 -11.94 1.91
C LEU A 5 -0.75 -13.05 2.16
N SER A 6 -0.88 -13.75 3.29
CA SER A 6 -0.03 -14.90 3.61
C SER A 6 -0.22 -16.04 2.60
N THR A 7 -1.47 -16.28 2.18
CA THR A 7 -1.80 -17.26 1.15
C THR A 7 -1.24 -16.88 -0.21
N LEU A 8 -1.44 -15.64 -0.66
CA LEU A 8 -0.90 -15.14 -1.93
C LEU A 8 0.62 -15.23 -1.98
N SER A 9 1.29 -14.87 -0.87
CA SER A 9 2.75 -14.99 -0.75
C SER A 9 3.24 -16.43 -0.90
N ARG A 10 2.60 -17.39 -0.22
CA ARG A 10 2.96 -18.83 -0.31
C ARG A 10 2.71 -19.43 -1.70
N GLN A 11 1.70 -18.94 -2.41
CA GLN A 11 1.33 -19.43 -3.75
C GLN A 11 2.08 -18.70 -4.86
N TRP A 12 2.86 -17.67 -4.53
CA TRP A 12 3.54 -16.84 -5.51
C TRP A 12 4.57 -17.65 -6.30
N ASN A 13 4.36 -17.76 -7.62
CA ASN A 13 5.28 -18.45 -8.53
C ASN A 13 5.66 -17.60 -9.76
N GLN A 14 5.43 -16.28 -9.69
CA GLN A 14 5.66 -15.36 -10.80
C GLN A 14 7.04 -14.70 -10.70
N SER A 15 7.77 -14.63 -11.81
CA SER A 15 8.96 -13.79 -11.92
C SER A 15 8.58 -12.38 -12.39
N LEU A 16 9.42 -11.37 -12.11
CA LEU A 16 9.20 -10.03 -12.66
C LEU A 16 9.15 -10.04 -14.19
N ARG A 17 10.01 -10.85 -14.84
CA ARG A 17 9.97 -11.03 -16.30
C ARG A 17 8.59 -11.49 -16.76
N THR A 18 8.05 -12.54 -16.13
CA THR A 18 6.74 -13.09 -16.47
C THR A 18 5.60 -12.09 -16.22
N LEU A 19 5.71 -11.26 -15.17
CA LEU A 19 4.73 -10.21 -14.91
C LEU A 19 4.69 -9.15 -16.01
N PHE A 20 5.85 -8.75 -16.56
CA PHE A 20 5.93 -7.82 -17.70
C PHE A 20 5.55 -8.47 -19.03
N GLU A 21 5.83 -9.77 -19.21
CA GLU A 21 5.41 -10.52 -20.41
C GLU A 21 3.89 -10.67 -20.49
N ARG A 22 3.20 -10.78 -19.35
CA ARG A 22 1.75 -10.96 -19.27
C ARG A 22 0.94 -9.67 -19.30
N ASP A 23 1.56 -8.55 -18.97
CA ASP A 23 0.93 -7.23 -18.92
C ASP A 23 1.84 -6.21 -19.61
N SER A 24 1.58 -5.96 -20.90
CA SER A 24 2.36 -5.00 -21.70
C SER A 24 2.26 -3.57 -21.18
N ASP A 25 1.19 -3.24 -20.47
CA ASP A 25 0.92 -1.91 -19.91
C ASP A 25 1.40 -1.78 -18.46
N ARG A 26 2.00 -2.84 -17.89
CA ARG A 26 2.45 -2.88 -16.49
C ARG A 26 3.27 -1.65 -16.06
N GLY A 27 4.17 -1.20 -16.94
CA GLY A 27 5.07 -0.07 -16.69
C GLY A 27 4.39 1.30 -16.61
N SER A 28 3.21 1.46 -17.22
CA SER A 28 2.38 2.66 -17.08
C SER A 28 1.29 2.48 -16.03
N ARG A 29 0.82 1.25 -15.81
CA ARG A 29 -0.27 0.90 -14.90
C ARG A 29 0.09 0.97 -13.42
N TYR A 30 1.24 0.42 -13.01
CA TYR A 30 1.67 0.42 -11.61
C TYR A 30 2.55 1.62 -11.31
N VAL A 31 1.93 2.79 -11.46
CA VAL A 31 2.55 4.09 -11.23
C VAL A 31 1.58 4.95 -10.43
N ALA A 32 2.12 5.76 -9.52
CA ALA A 32 1.39 6.85 -8.89
C ALA A 32 2.09 8.18 -9.20
N GLU A 33 1.32 9.23 -9.41
CA GLU A 33 1.83 10.56 -9.69
C GLU A 33 1.19 11.59 -8.76
N GLY A 34 1.96 12.56 -8.32
CA GLY A 34 1.49 13.62 -7.43
C GLY A 34 2.62 14.55 -7.01
N ALA A 35 2.30 15.84 -6.81
CA ALA A 35 3.28 16.86 -6.42
C ALA A 35 4.53 16.94 -7.33
N GLY A 36 4.36 16.68 -8.64
CA GLY A 36 5.48 16.66 -9.61
C GLY A 36 6.38 15.43 -9.50
N LEU A 37 6.05 14.45 -8.66
CA LEU A 37 6.77 13.20 -8.51
C LEU A 37 6.05 12.07 -9.23
N ARG A 38 6.84 11.12 -9.75
CA ARG A 38 6.38 9.86 -10.33
C ARG A 38 6.96 8.70 -9.53
N LEU A 39 6.10 7.92 -8.91
CA LEU A 39 6.44 6.68 -8.21
C LEU A 39 6.12 5.49 -9.13
N ASP A 40 7.16 4.94 -9.77
CA ASP A 40 7.05 3.68 -10.53
C ASP A 40 7.26 2.49 -9.58
N TYR A 41 6.20 1.74 -9.35
CA TYR A 41 6.23 0.53 -8.53
C TYR A 41 5.96 -0.74 -9.35
N SER A 42 6.04 -0.65 -10.69
CA SER A 42 5.84 -1.77 -11.63
C SER A 42 6.85 -2.91 -11.50
N LYS A 43 8.03 -2.63 -10.96
CA LYS A 43 9.13 -3.59 -10.77
C LYS A 43 9.08 -4.33 -9.44
N HIS A 44 7.98 -4.21 -8.68
CA HIS A 44 7.73 -5.02 -7.49
C HIS A 44 6.96 -6.31 -7.84
N TRP A 45 7.08 -7.32 -6.97
CA TRP A 45 6.32 -8.59 -7.05
C TRP A 45 4.87 -8.40 -6.59
N ILE A 46 4.13 -7.64 -7.38
CA ILE A 46 2.70 -7.41 -7.19
C ILE A 46 1.95 -7.72 -8.48
N ASP A 47 0.73 -8.20 -8.31
CA ASP A 47 -0.31 -8.19 -9.34
C ASP A 47 -1.57 -7.56 -8.73
N ASP A 48 -2.68 -7.61 -9.46
CA ASP A 48 -3.94 -7.04 -8.98
C ASP A 48 -4.46 -7.75 -7.73
N ALA A 49 -4.26 -9.05 -7.60
CA ALA A 49 -4.71 -9.80 -6.44
C ALA A 49 -3.94 -9.36 -5.18
N VAL A 50 -2.62 -9.19 -5.29
CA VAL A 50 -1.77 -8.67 -4.22
C VAL A 50 -2.13 -7.22 -3.89
N LEU A 51 -2.27 -6.35 -4.89
CA LEU A 51 -2.60 -4.95 -4.67
C LEU A 51 -3.96 -4.79 -3.96
N GLN A 52 -4.98 -5.53 -4.40
CA GLN A 52 -6.29 -5.52 -3.75
C GLN A 52 -6.24 -6.07 -2.33
N ALA A 53 -5.43 -7.10 -2.06
CA ALA A 53 -5.24 -7.63 -0.72
C ALA A 53 -4.56 -6.61 0.21
N LEU A 54 -3.57 -5.85 -0.29
CA LEU A 54 -2.93 -4.78 0.47
C LEU A 54 -3.89 -3.63 0.77
N LEU A 55 -4.73 -3.24 -0.20
CA LEU A 55 -5.75 -2.19 0.01
C LEU A 55 -6.79 -2.63 1.05
N ARG A 56 -7.27 -3.88 0.98
CA ARG A 56 -8.15 -4.44 2.02
C ARG A 56 -7.52 -4.42 3.41
N LEU A 57 -6.22 -4.71 3.50
CA LEU A 57 -5.51 -4.62 4.77
C LEU A 57 -5.53 -3.20 5.35
N LEU A 58 -5.43 -2.15 4.50
CA LEU A 58 -5.56 -0.77 4.98
C LEU A 58 -6.93 -0.50 5.60
N ASP A 59 -8.00 -1.04 5.00
CA ASP A 59 -9.35 -0.92 5.54
C ASP A 59 -9.50 -1.65 6.88
N GLU A 60 -9.01 -2.89 6.97
CA GLU A 60 -8.99 -3.68 8.21
C GLU A 60 -8.21 -2.99 9.34
N CYS A 61 -7.10 -2.31 8.99
CA CYS A 61 -6.29 -1.53 9.92
C CYS A 61 -6.90 -0.16 10.25
N GLN A 62 -8.09 0.17 9.72
CA GLN A 62 -8.74 1.48 9.88
C GLN A 62 -7.81 2.65 9.49
N PHE A 63 -6.97 2.43 8.48
CA PHE A 63 -5.90 3.37 8.08
C PHE A 63 -6.45 4.77 7.80
N SER A 64 -7.56 4.88 7.07
CA SER A 64 -8.18 6.16 6.76
C SER A 64 -8.60 6.95 8.01
N GLY A 65 -9.09 6.26 9.04
CA GLY A 65 -9.44 6.87 10.33
C GLY A 65 -8.19 7.33 11.10
N GLN A 66 -7.15 6.49 11.15
CA GLN A 66 -5.89 6.88 11.79
C GLN A 66 -5.20 8.05 11.09
N ARG A 67 -5.27 8.10 9.75
CA ARG A 67 -4.82 9.25 8.98
C ARG A 67 -5.62 10.50 9.32
N ALA A 68 -6.94 10.42 9.42
CA ALA A 68 -7.76 11.57 9.82
C ALA A 68 -7.36 12.10 11.22
N ASN A 69 -7.15 11.19 12.18
CA ASN A 69 -6.70 11.52 13.54
C ASN A 69 -5.35 12.26 13.55
N LEU A 70 -4.40 11.82 12.71
CA LEU A 70 -3.11 12.52 12.54
C LEU A 70 -3.33 13.98 12.12
N PHE A 71 -4.14 14.21 11.07
CA PHE A 71 -4.34 15.55 10.52
C PHE A 71 -5.26 16.44 11.37
N SER A 72 -6.15 15.86 12.20
CA SER A 72 -7.00 16.64 13.12
C SER A 72 -6.31 17.00 14.44
N GLY A 73 -5.10 16.49 14.69
CA GLY A 73 -4.36 16.74 15.92
C GLY A 73 -4.80 15.90 17.11
N GLU A 74 -5.45 14.77 16.88
CA GLU A 74 -5.76 13.80 17.94
C GLU A 74 -4.47 13.29 18.61
N ARG A 75 -4.60 12.84 19.87
CA ARG A 75 -3.46 12.36 20.68
C ARG A 75 -3.05 10.94 20.33
N ILE A 76 -2.66 10.72 19.06
CA ILE A 76 -2.34 9.38 18.53
C ILE A 76 -1.00 8.80 19.04
N ASN A 77 -0.10 9.63 19.58
CA ASN A 77 1.05 9.13 20.33
C ASN A 77 0.56 8.69 21.72
N SER A 78 0.11 7.45 21.81
CA SER A 78 -0.58 6.91 22.98
C SER A 78 0.32 6.72 24.20
N THR A 79 1.62 6.43 24.01
CA THR A 79 2.56 6.21 25.12
C THR A 79 2.89 7.50 25.86
N GLU A 80 2.95 8.63 25.15
CA GLU A 80 3.14 9.96 25.74
C GLU A 80 1.83 10.74 25.88
N ASN A 81 0.72 10.17 25.42
CA ASN A 81 -0.57 10.83 25.26
C ASN A 81 -0.39 12.20 24.59
N ARG A 82 0.07 12.27 23.35
CA ARG A 82 0.35 13.55 22.65
C ARG A 82 -0.14 13.54 21.20
N ALA A 83 -0.46 14.73 20.69
CA ALA A 83 -0.70 14.95 19.27
C ALA A 83 0.61 14.86 18.48
N VAL A 84 0.51 14.48 17.21
CA VAL A 84 1.64 14.39 16.27
C VAL A 84 1.38 15.37 15.11
N LEU A 85 2.13 16.46 15.05
CA LEU A 85 1.79 17.64 14.22
C LEU A 85 2.89 18.04 13.23
N HIS A 86 3.72 17.11 12.75
CA HIS A 86 4.76 17.41 11.76
C HIS A 86 4.22 17.81 10.38
N ALA A 87 2.92 17.58 10.13
CA ALA A 87 2.24 17.92 8.89
C ALA A 87 1.56 19.32 8.92
N ALA A 88 1.52 19.98 10.08
CA ALA A 88 0.87 21.28 10.29
C ALA A 88 1.82 22.46 10.05
#